data_AF-A0A534CZH7-F1
#
_entry.id   AF-A0A534CZH7-F1
#
_cell.length_a   1.000
_cell.length_b   1.000
_cell.length_c   1.000
_cell.angle_alpha   90.00
_cell.angle_beta   90.00
_cell.angle_gamma   90.00
#
_symmetry.space_group_name_H-M   'P 1'
#
loop_
_entity.id
_entity.type
_entity.pdbx_description
1 polymer ?
#
loop_
_entity_poly.entity_id
_entity_poly.type
_entity_poly.pdbx_seq_one_letter_code
_entity_poly.pdbx_strand_id
1 'polypeptide(L)'
;MTTRRFEGLSQRLLRAGIAPRHVKRLISELEAHFVDLVAEQRSVGLSQAESESQAAVRLGTDDVLIANILARPELHSWARQWPWLAFVLLPLLALPLQFVLSMLAAVGVVSFSTQVLGMTAHHPGVVPWVVAGLQAYGMWIAPIAAASAACFLAVRSGAPLAWPIVGSALIALLGAATNASFEWSPAVPRGALSAGIGLHFPDLGLTGSFRAILTILTVLVPVLWLRRRRSELNSLP
;
A
#
# COMPACT_ATOMS: atom_id res chain seq x y z
N MET A 1 7.95 1.12 -27.79
CA MET A 1 9.24 1.47 -27.18
C MET A 1 9.23 2.97 -27.00
N THR A 2 9.44 3.49 -25.79
CA THR A 2 9.49 4.94 -25.56
C THR A 2 10.75 5.49 -26.22
N THR A 3 10.63 6.39 -27.19
CA THR A 3 11.78 7.08 -27.78
C THR A 3 12.52 7.87 -26.69
N ARG A 4 13.87 7.88 -26.72
CA ARG A 4 14.73 8.56 -25.72
C ARG A 4 14.28 9.99 -25.40
N ARG A 5 13.68 10.68 -26.37
CA ARG A 5 13.18 12.06 -26.25
C ARG A 5 12.16 12.23 -25.11
N PHE A 6 11.24 11.28 -24.93
CA PHE A 6 10.17 11.39 -23.93
C PHE A 6 10.42 10.57 -22.65
N GLU A 7 11.62 10.00 -22.51
CA GLU A 7 11.96 9.17 -21.35
C GLU A 7 12.03 9.99 -20.05
N GLY A 8 12.58 11.20 -20.13
CA GLY A 8 12.59 12.16 -19.02
C GLY A 8 11.19 12.58 -18.61
N LEU A 9 10.33 12.93 -19.58
CA LEU A 9 8.92 13.27 -19.34
C LEU A 9 8.15 12.09 -18.71
N SER A 10 8.32 10.88 -19.24
CA SER A 10 7.70 9.66 -18.72
C SER A 10 8.07 9.41 -17.25
N GLN A 11 9.35 9.54 -16.89
CA GLN A 11 9.78 9.42 -15.50
C GLN A 11 9.17 10.50 -14.60
N ARG A 12 9.09 11.75 -15.06
CA ARG A 12 8.47 12.85 -14.30
C ARG A 12 6.97 12.62 -14.09
N LEU A 13 6.25 12.16 -15.11
CA LEU A 13 4.80 11.84 -15.03
C LEU A 13 4.52 10.65 -14.09
N LEU A 14 5.36 9.60 -14.14
CA LEU A 14 5.28 8.48 -13.21
C LEU A 14 5.56 8.91 -11.76
N ARG A 15 6.59 9.73 -11.54
CA ARG A 15 6.88 10.31 -10.21
C ARG A 15 5.74 11.18 -9.71
N ALA A 16 5.04 11.85 -10.61
CA ALA A 16 3.87 12.65 -10.29
C ALA A 16 2.58 11.82 -10.05
N GLY A 17 2.66 10.48 -10.06
CA GLY A 17 1.57 9.59 -9.64
C GLY A 17 0.52 9.26 -10.71
N ILE A 18 0.84 9.53 -11.98
CA ILE A 18 0.02 9.13 -13.12
C ILE A 18 0.16 7.61 -13.35
N ALA A 19 -0.95 6.93 -13.65
CA ALA A 19 -0.91 5.48 -13.83
C ALA A 19 -0.01 5.07 -15.02
N PRO A 20 0.78 3.98 -14.93
CA PRO A 20 1.69 3.58 -16.01
C PRO A 20 1.01 3.37 -17.37
N ARG A 21 -0.24 2.89 -17.37
CA ARG A 21 -1.04 2.73 -18.59
C ARG A 21 -1.37 4.08 -19.25
N HIS A 22 -1.72 5.09 -18.45
CA HIS A 22 -1.98 6.44 -18.92
C HIS A 22 -0.69 7.12 -19.40
N VAL A 23 0.43 6.96 -18.70
CA VAL A 23 1.73 7.48 -19.16
C VAL A 23 2.09 6.88 -20.52
N LYS A 24 2.01 5.55 -20.68
CA LYS A 24 2.31 4.90 -21.97
C LYS A 24 1.45 5.43 -23.10
N ARG A 25 0.13 5.54 -22.87
CA ARG A 25 -0.81 6.06 -23.87
C ARG A 25 -0.52 7.53 -24.21
N LEU A 26 -0.26 8.35 -23.20
CA LEU A 26 0.01 9.77 -23.40
C LEU A 26 1.32 10.01 -24.16
N ILE A 27 2.38 9.24 -23.84
CA ILE A 27 3.63 9.33 -24.61
C ILE A 27 3.42 8.87 -26.06
N SER A 28 2.64 7.82 -26.31
CA SER A 28 2.34 7.42 -27.69
C SER A 28 1.52 8.48 -28.45
N GLU A 29 0.59 9.16 -27.78
CA GLU A 29 -0.19 10.25 -28.39
C GLU A 29 0.70 11.46 -28.69
N LEU A 30 1.62 11.81 -27.80
CA LEU A 30 2.59 12.90 -28.02
C LEU A 30 3.59 12.57 -29.13
N GLU A 31 4.03 11.31 -29.22
CA GLU A 31 4.91 10.85 -30.28
C GLU A 31 4.21 10.90 -31.64
N ALA A 32 2.96 10.44 -31.73
CA ALA A 32 2.16 10.57 -32.94
C ALA A 32 1.99 12.03 -33.35
N HIS A 33 1.62 12.90 -32.41
CA HIS A 33 1.45 14.33 -32.71
C HIS A 33 2.76 15.00 -33.16
N PHE A 34 3.89 14.62 -32.57
CA PHE A 34 5.20 15.11 -32.99
C PHE A 34 5.53 14.66 -34.43
N VAL A 35 5.24 13.40 -34.78
CA VAL A 35 5.44 12.89 -36.14
C VAL A 35 4.58 13.67 -37.13
N ASP A 36 3.33 13.96 -36.79
CA ASP A 36 2.42 14.76 -37.62
C ASP A 36 2.97 16.18 -37.83
N LEU A 37 3.47 16.84 -36.77
CA LEU A 37 4.07 18.18 -36.86
C LEU A 37 5.33 18.21 -37.73
N VAL A 38 6.18 17.19 -37.64
CA VAL A 38 7.37 17.07 -38.50
C VAL A 38 6.97 16.85 -39.96
N ALA A 39 5.95 16.03 -40.22
CA ALA A 39 5.44 15.79 -41.57
C ALA A 39 4.84 17.08 -42.18
N GLU A 40 4.08 17.84 -41.39
CA GLU A 40 3.56 19.15 -41.78
C GLU A 40 4.70 20.11 -42.16
N GLN A 41 5.74 20.23 -41.33
CA GLN A 41 6.86 21.14 -41.59
C GLN A 41 7.71 20.72 -42.79
N ARG A 42 7.90 19.42 -42.99
CA ARG A 42 8.52 18.87 -44.20
C ARG A 42 7.73 19.19 -45.46
N SER A 43 6.40 19.20 -45.39
CA SER A 43 5.56 19.56 -46.54
C SER A 43 5.73 21.02 -46.98
N VAL A 44 6.22 21.87 -46.08
CA VAL A 44 6.56 23.28 -46.34
C VAL A 44 8.01 23.43 -46.86
N GLY A 45 8.73 22.32 -47.05
CA GLY A 45 10.06 22.30 -47.67
C GLY A 45 11.24 22.45 -46.71
N LEU A 46 11.01 22.35 -45.40
CA LEU A 46 12.06 22.41 -44.40
C LEU A 46 12.89 21.12 -44.37
N SER A 47 14.18 21.24 -44.03
CA SER A 47 15.04 20.07 -43.82
C SER A 47 14.58 19.24 -42.61
N GLN A 48 15.04 17.99 -42.51
CA GLN A 48 14.66 17.12 -41.39
C GLN A 48 15.01 17.71 -40.03
N ALA A 49 16.23 18.26 -39.89
CA ALA A 49 16.69 18.82 -38.63
C ALA A 49 15.91 20.08 -38.23
N GLU A 50 15.59 20.93 -39.21
CA GLU A 50 14.80 22.14 -38.99
C GLU A 50 13.36 21.79 -38.62
N SER A 51 12.75 20.85 -39.33
CA SER A 51 11.40 20.35 -39.04
C SER A 51 11.29 19.73 -37.65
N GLU A 52 12.30 18.97 -37.21
CA GLU A 52 12.29 18.42 -35.85
C GLU A 52 12.43 19.50 -34.77
N SER A 53 13.31 20.48 -34.99
CA SER A 53 13.52 21.57 -34.02
C SER A 53 12.29 22.46 -33.88
N GLN A 54 11.65 22.80 -34.99
CA GLN A 54 10.50 23.69 -35.00
C GLN A 54 9.22 22.94 -34.57
N ALA A 55 9.11 21.63 -34.80
CA ALA A 55 8.09 20.79 -34.17
C ALA A 55 8.26 20.71 -32.64
N ALA A 56 9.50 20.62 -32.13
CA ALA A 56 9.76 20.60 -30.70
C ALA A 56 9.38 21.93 -30.02
N VAL A 57 9.64 23.06 -30.69
CA VAL A 57 9.20 24.39 -30.21
C VAL A 57 7.68 24.51 -30.14
N ARG A 58 6.95 23.98 -31.13
CA ARG A 58 5.48 23.98 -31.14
C ARG A 58 4.87 23.09 -30.07
N LEU A 59 5.50 21.97 -29.72
CA LEU A 59 5.02 21.05 -28.68
C LEU A 59 5.03 21.71 -27.28
N GLY A 60 5.82 22.77 -27.09
CA GLY A 60 5.97 23.47 -25.83
C GLY A 60 6.96 22.80 -24.88
N THR A 61 7.22 23.43 -23.73
CA THR A 61 8.14 22.89 -22.72
C THR A 61 7.48 21.76 -21.92
N ASP A 62 8.28 20.77 -21.54
CA ASP A 62 7.86 19.63 -20.71
C ASP A 62 7.11 20.08 -19.45
N ASP A 63 7.48 21.21 -18.85
CA ASP A 63 6.86 21.72 -17.62
C ASP A 63 5.41 22.17 -17.82
N VAL A 64 5.11 22.84 -18.94
CA VAL A 64 3.74 23.26 -19.29
C VAL A 64 2.88 22.04 -19.61
N LEU A 65 3.47 21.05 -20.28
CA LEU A 65 2.81 19.78 -20.58
C LEU A 65 2.45 19.05 -19.29
N ILE A 66 3.42 18.89 -18.37
CA ILE A 66 3.22 18.24 -17.08
C ILE A 66 2.14 18.95 -16.26
N ALA A 67 2.17 20.29 -16.18
CA ALA A 67 1.18 21.06 -15.43
C ALA A 67 -0.24 20.82 -15.95
N ASN A 68 -0.43 20.85 -17.28
CA ASN A 68 -1.72 20.60 -17.91
C ASN A 68 -2.21 19.16 -17.73
N ILE A 69 -1.31 18.17 -17.79
CA ILE A 69 -1.66 16.76 -17.57
C ILE A 69 -2.02 16.53 -16.10
N LEU A 70 -1.30 17.16 -15.15
CA LEU A 70 -1.58 17.04 -13.73
C LEU A 70 -2.90 17.69 -13.32
N ALA A 71 -3.34 18.73 -14.02
CA ALA A 71 -4.64 19.36 -13.81
C ALA A 71 -5.82 18.43 -14.15
N ARG A 72 -5.61 17.31 -14.84
CA ARG A 72 -6.66 16.33 -15.19
C ARG A 72 -6.68 15.17 -14.18
N PRO A 73 -7.60 15.18 -13.19
CA PRO A 73 -7.63 14.15 -12.14
C PRO A 73 -7.95 12.74 -12.66
N GLU A 74 -8.59 12.62 -13.84
CA GLU A 74 -8.94 11.36 -14.50
C GLU A 74 -7.73 10.51 -14.90
N LEU A 75 -6.58 11.14 -15.11
CA LEU A 75 -5.34 10.47 -15.52
C LEU A 75 -4.54 9.92 -14.33
N HIS A 76 -4.91 10.32 -13.11
CA HIS A 76 -4.21 9.93 -11.90
C HIS A 76 -4.47 8.46 -11.58
N SER A 77 -3.50 7.81 -10.93
CA SER A 77 -3.70 6.42 -10.50
C SER A 77 -4.89 6.28 -9.56
N TRP A 78 -5.56 5.11 -9.59
CA TRP A 78 -6.69 4.79 -8.70
C TRP A 78 -6.42 5.11 -7.23
N ALA A 79 -5.18 4.90 -6.77
CA ALA A 79 -4.76 5.18 -5.40
C ALA A 79 -4.65 6.68 -5.06
N ARG A 80 -4.60 7.56 -6.07
CA ARG A 80 -4.67 9.03 -5.92
C ARG A 80 -6.09 9.57 -6.15
N GLN A 81 -6.90 8.89 -6.97
CA GLN A 81 -8.31 9.22 -7.18
C GLN A 81 -9.20 8.83 -5.98
N TRP A 82 -8.92 7.69 -5.34
CA TRP A 82 -9.71 7.16 -4.22
C TRP A 82 -8.83 6.90 -2.99
N PRO A 83 -8.22 7.94 -2.41
CA PRO A 83 -7.35 7.78 -1.24
C PRO A 83 -8.11 7.13 -0.08
N TRP A 84 -9.37 7.47 0.16
CA TRP A 84 -10.16 6.86 1.22
C TRP A 84 -10.33 5.33 1.05
N LEU A 85 -10.49 4.84 -0.19
CA LEU A 85 -10.66 3.41 -0.47
C LEU A 85 -9.35 2.64 -0.18
N ALA A 86 -8.22 3.23 -0.59
CA ALA A 86 -6.91 2.63 -0.37
C ALA A 86 -6.42 2.73 1.09
N PHE A 87 -6.79 3.80 1.82
CA PHE A 87 -6.24 4.11 3.14
C PHE A 87 -7.17 3.81 4.31
N VAL A 88 -8.48 3.71 4.09
CA VAL A 88 -9.45 3.33 5.13
C VAL A 88 -9.95 1.93 4.87
N LEU A 89 -10.47 1.66 3.66
CA LEU A 89 -11.15 0.40 3.37
C LEU A 89 -10.18 -0.79 3.33
N LEU A 90 -9.02 -0.62 2.69
CA LEU A 90 -8.04 -1.70 2.54
C LEU A 90 -7.47 -2.21 3.88
N PRO A 91 -6.94 -1.34 4.78
CA PRO A 91 -6.47 -1.82 6.08
C PRO A 91 -7.62 -2.30 6.98
N LEU A 92 -8.82 -1.72 6.84
CA LEU A 92 -10.01 -2.19 7.55
C LEU A 92 -10.40 -3.62 7.15
N LEU A 93 -10.23 -4.00 5.88
CA LEU A 93 -10.43 -5.37 5.40
C LEU A 93 -9.24 -6.29 5.68
N ALA A 94 -8.02 -5.76 5.75
CA ALA A 94 -6.82 -6.54 6.03
C ALA A 94 -6.86 -7.17 7.43
N LEU A 95 -7.41 -6.49 8.44
CA LEU A 95 -7.54 -7.00 9.80
C LEU A 95 -8.42 -8.26 9.91
N PRO A 96 -9.70 -8.26 9.46
CA PRO A 96 -10.53 -9.46 9.51
C PRO A 96 -9.99 -10.55 8.58
N LEU A 97 -9.43 -10.21 7.42
CA LEU A 97 -8.80 -11.20 6.54
C LEU A 97 -7.62 -11.89 7.23
N GLN A 98 -6.76 -11.13 7.89
CA GLN A 98 -5.63 -11.68 8.62
C GLN A 98 -6.08 -12.56 9.79
N PHE A 99 -7.14 -12.17 10.50
CA PHE A 99 -7.74 -13.00 11.54
C PHE A 99 -8.28 -14.33 10.99
N VAL A 100 -8.98 -14.30 9.85
CA VAL A 100 -9.48 -15.52 9.21
C VAL A 100 -8.31 -16.42 8.78
N LEU A 101 -7.26 -15.86 8.20
CA LEU A 101 -6.07 -16.61 7.80
C LEU A 101 -5.34 -17.23 8.99
N SER A 102 -5.18 -16.50 10.11
CA SER A 102 -4.57 -17.05 11.31
C SER A 102 -5.43 -18.12 11.97
N MET A 103 -6.77 -17.98 11.93
CA MET A 103 -7.69 -19.03 12.38
C MET A 103 -7.60 -20.30 11.51
N LEU A 104 -7.56 -20.15 10.18
CA LEU A 104 -7.37 -21.29 9.28
C LEU A 104 -6.03 -21.99 9.51
N ALA A 105 -4.96 -21.22 9.74
CA ALA A 105 -3.65 -21.77 10.10
C ALA A 105 -3.71 -22.54 11.43
N ALA A 106 -4.39 -21.99 12.45
CA ALA A 106 -4.58 -22.66 13.74
C ALA A 106 -5.30 -24.00 13.59
N VAL A 107 -6.42 -24.00 12.85
CA VAL A 107 -7.20 -25.21 12.55
C VAL A 107 -6.36 -26.22 11.77
N GLY A 108 -5.57 -25.76 10.80
CA GLY A 108 -4.66 -26.61 10.03
C GLY A 108 -3.63 -27.32 10.91
N VAL A 109 -2.97 -26.58 11.82
CA VAL A 109 -1.98 -27.16 12.73
C VAL A 109 -2.61 -28.14 13.72
N VAL A 110 -3.79 -27.82 14.28
CA VAL A 110 -4.51 -28.74 15.18
C VAL A 110 -4.95 -30.00 14.44
N SER A 111 -5.49 -29.86 13.23
CA SER A 111 -5.94 -30.99 12.40
C SER A 111 -4.76 -31.89 12.04
N PHE A 112 -3.63 -31.30 11.64
CA PHE A 112 -2.41 -32.05 11.34
C PHE A 112 -1.87 -32.77 12.59
N SER A 113 -1.82 -32.09 13.73
CA SER A 113 -1.30 -32.65 14.98
C SER A 113 -2.16 -33.80 15.52
N THR A 114 -3.48 -33.74 15.36
CA THR A 114 -4.40 -34.78 15.84
C THR A 114 -4.51 -35.95 14.84
N GLN A 115 -4.58 -35.68 13.54
CA GLN A 115 -4.80 -36.72 12.52
C GLN A 115 -3.52 -37.43 12.07
N VAL A 116 -2.39 -36.72 12.00
CA VAL A 116 -1.13 -37.27 11.47
C VAL A 116 -0.20 -37.72 12.59
N LEU A 117 -0.07 -36.90 13.64
CA LEU A 117 0.83 -37.19 14.78
C LEU A 117 0.13 -37.96 15.91
N GLY A 118 -1.19 -38.19 15.82
CA GLY A 118 -1.96 -38.94 16.81
C GLY A 118 -2.00 -38.28 18.19
N MET A 119 -1.74 -36.96 18.28
CA MET A 119 -1.74 -36.27 19.57
C MET A 119 -3.16 -36.16 20.12
N THR A 120 -3.29 -36.36 21.43
CA THR A 120 -4.57 -36.29 22.14
C THR A 120 -4.69 -34.99 22.92
N ALA A 121 -5.93 -34.61 23.29
CA ALA A 121 -6.18 -33.39 24.04
C ALA A 121 -5.44 -33.30 25.39
N HIS A 122 -5.04 -34.45 25.95
CA HIS A 122 -4.34 -34.56 27.23
C HIS A 122 -2.80 -34.51 27.07
N HIS A 123 -2.29 -34.82 25.87
CA HIS A 123 -0.88 -34.64 25.49
C HIS A 123 -0.78 -33.75 24.27
N PRO A 124 -1.09 -32.44 24.41
CA PRO A 124 -1.29 -31.55 23.27
C PRO A 124 0.01 -31.15 22.55
N GLY A 125 1.17 -31.68 22.97
CA GLY A 125 2.47 -31.45 22.34
C GLY A 125 2.74 -29.98 22.00
N VAL A 126 2.77 -29.67 20.70
CA VAL A 126 3.08 -28.32 20.19
C VAL A 126 1.86 -27.37 20.12
N VAL A 127 0.64 -27.89 20.28
CA VAL A 127 -0.61 -27.12 20.09
C VAL A 127 -0.68 -25.88 21.01
N PRO A 128 -0.36 -25.93 22.31
CA PRO A 128 -0.44 -24.76 23.18
C PRO A 128 0.56 -23.66 22.78
N TRP A 129 1.75 -24.06 22.32
CA TRP A 129 2.79 -23.14 21.85
C TRP A 129 2.35 -22.42 20.57
N VAL A 130 1.69 -23.15 19.67
CA VAL A 130 1.13 -22.59 18.43
C VAL A 130 0.02 -21.60 18.74
N VAL A 131 -0.90 -21.95 19.65
CA VAL A 131 -1.98 -21.06 20.10
C VAL A 131 -1.44 -19.80 20.76
N ALA A 132 -0.46 -19.94 21.65
CA ALA A 132 0.20 -18.78 22.28
C ALA A 132 0.94 -17.90 21.26
N GLY A 133 1.59 -18.50 20.27
CA GLY A 133 2.25 -17.79 19.18
C GLY A 133 1.27 -17.03 18.27
N LEU A 134 0.14 -17.64 17.93
CA LEU A 134 -0.95 -17.02 17.17
C LEU A 134 -1.58 -15.85 17.94
N GLN A 135 -1.75 -16.01 19.25
CA GLN A 135 -2.26 -14.95 20.12
C GLN A 135 -1.27 -13.79 20.20
N ALA A 136 0.03 -14.06 20.39
CA ALA A 136 1.06 -13.03 20.37
C ALA A 136 1.14 -12.32 19.00
N TYR A 137 1.02 -13.07 17.90
CA TYR A 137 0.98 -12.52 16.54
C TYR A 137 -0.24 -11.62 16.31
N GLY A 138 -1.44 -12.11 16.63
CA GLY A 138 -2.68 -11.35 16.46
C GLY A 138 -2.71 -10.09 17.32
N MET A 139 -2.11 -10.16 18.51
CA MET A 139 -2.04 -9.04 19.43
C MET A 139 -0.96 -8.01 19.03
N TRP A 140 0.25 -8.43 18.70
CA TRP A 140 1.37 -7.48 18.53
C TRP A 140 1.75 -7.22 17.08
N ILE A 141 1.74 -8.25 16.24
CA ILE A 141 2.33 -8.20 14.90
C ILE A 141 1.29 -7.79 13.86
N ALA A 142 0.05 -8.27 13.98
CA ALA A 142 -1.01 -8.01 13.01
C ALA A 142 -1.32 -6.51 12.80
N PRO A 143 -1.53 -5.68 13.85
CA PRO A 143 -1.79 -4.25 13.65
C PRO A 143 -0.59 -3.52 13.04
N ILE A 144 0.64 -3.90 13.40
CA ILE A 144 1.87 -3.33 12.82
C ILE A 144 1.99 -3.69 11.35
N ALA A 145 1.74 -4.96 10.98
CA ALA A 145 1.79 -5.42 9.60
C ALA A 145 0.73 -4.73 8.73
N ALA A 146 -0.50 -4.62 9.22
CA ALA A 146 -1.59 -3.94 8.53
C ALA A 146 -1.28 -2.44 8.31
N ALA A 147 -0.78 -1.76 9.34
CA ALA A 147 -0.40 -0.36 9.25
C ALA A 147 0.83 -0.13 8.35
N SER A 148 1.81 -1.05 8.37
CA SER A 148 2.98 -1.03 7.49
C SER A 148 2.58 -1.19 6.02
N ALA A 149 1.67 -2.12 5.72
CA ALA A 149 1.15 -2.31 4.37
C ALA A 149 0.42 -1.06 3.85
N ALA A 150 -0.42 -0.44 4.68
CA ALA A 150 -1.11 0.82 4.35
C ALA A 150 -0.11 1.95 4.07
N CYS A 151 0.95 2.08 4.87
CA CYS A 151 1.97 3.10 4.67
C CYS A 151 2.87 2.85 3.45
N PHE A 152 3.26 1.60 3.19
CA PHE A 152 3.99 1.26 1.97
C PHE A 152 3.21 1.64 0.71
N LEU A 153 1.91 1.37 0.71
CA LEU A 153 1.01 1.78 -0.36
C LEU A 153 0.88 3.31 -0.45
N ALA A 154 0.90 4.03 0.68
CA ALA A 154 0.89 5.50 0.71
C ALA A 154 2.13 6.12 0.08
N VAL A 155 3.30 5.54 0.33
CA VAL A 155 4.56 5.97 -0.31
C VAL A 155 4.53 5.65 -1.80
N ARG A 156 3.89 4.53 -2.20
CA ARG A 156 3.80 4.13 -3.60
C ARG A 156 2.79 4.96 -4.41
N SER A 157 1.70 5.42 -3.79
CA SER A 157 0.62 6.13 -4.49
C SER A 157 0.78 7.65 -4.58
N GLY A 158 1.74 8.24 -3.84
CA GLY A 158 1.97 9.69 -3.87
C GLY A 158 0.85 10.53 -3.23
N ALA A 159 0.02 9.92 -2.37
CA ALA A 159 -1.12 10.58 -1.73
C ALA A 159 -0.71 11.70 -0.74
N PRO A 160 -1.57 12.70 -0.42
CA PRO A 160 -1.26 13.74 0.56
C PRO A 160 -1.08 13.18 1.99
N LEU A 161 -0.24 13.84 2.80
CA LEU A 161 0.26 13.34 4.10
C LEU A 161 -0.83 13.09 5.15
N ALA A 162 -1.97 13.78 5.04
CA ALA A 162 -3.08 13.62 5.97
C ALA A 162 -3.68 12.21 5.97
N TRP A 163 -3.75 11.55 4.81
CA TRP A 163 -4.39 10.23 4.68
C TRP A 163 -3.63 9.07 5.36
N PRO A 164 -2.30 8.94 5.23
CA PRO A 164 -1.59 7.92 6.00
C PRO A 164 -1.65 8.18 7.51
N ILE A 165 -1.72 9.43 7.96
CA ILE A 165 -1.91 9.75 9.39
C ILE A 165 -3.30 9.30 9.85
N VAL A 166 -4.34 9.66 9.12
CA VAL A 166 -5.73 9.25 9.44
C VAL A 166 -5.88 7.74 9.40
N GLY A 167 -5.37 7.07 8.37
CA GLY A 167 -5.40 5.61 8.25
C GLY A 167 -4.64 4.93 9.39
N SER A 168 -3.43 5.41 9.72
CA SER A 168 -2.64 4.84 10.82
C SER A 168 -3.29 5.07 12.17
N ALA A 169 -3.88 6.25 12.40
CA ALA A 169 -4.61 6.55 13.62
C ALA A 169 -5.85 5.65 13.75
N LEU A 170 -6.59 5.44 12.66
CA LEU A 170 -7.79 4.60 12.64
C LEU A 170 -7.45 3.12 12.86
N ILE A 171 -6.36 2.62 12.24
CA ILE A 171 -5.84 1.26 12.48
C ILE A 171 -5.32 1.11 13.91
N ALA A 172 -4.61 2.11 14.45
CA ALA A 172 -4.10 2.06 15.82
C ALA A 172 -5.26 2.05 16.83
N LEU A 173 -6.30 2.84 16.58
CA LEU A 173 -7.49 2.91 17.44
C LEU A 173 -8.30 1.61 17.35
N LEU A 174 -8.49 1.08 16.14
CA LEU A 174 -9.19 -0.18 15.93
C LEU A 174 -8.39 -1.36 16.48
N GLY A 175 -7.08 -1.40 16.25
CA GLY A 175 -6.17 -2.42 16.78
C GLY A 175 -6.03 -2.38 18.31
N ALA A 176 -6.13 -1.20 18.92
CA ALA A 176 -6.20 -1.05 20.37
C ALA A 176 -7.55 -1.52 20.92
N ALA A 177 -8.65 -1.29 20.20
CA ALA A 177 -9.98 -1.76 20.58
C ALA A 177 -10.17 -3.26 20.31
N THR A 178 -9.43 -3.84 19.38
CA THR A 178 -9.61 -5.24 18.99
C THR A 178 -8.77 -6.16 19.87
N ASN A 179 -9.43 -7.03 20.63
CA ASN A 179 -8.79 -8.17 21.28
C ASN A 179 -9.12 -9.45 20.52
N ALA A 180 -8.10 -10.12 20.02
CA ALA A 180 -8.20 -11.47 19.50
C ALA A 180 -7.82 -12.45 20.62
N SER A 181 -8.74 -13.31 21.02
CA SER A 181 -8.44 -14.44 21.90
C SER A 181 -8.42 -15.73 21.08
N PHE A 182 -7.44 -16.58 21.37
CA PHE A 182 -7.41 -17.96 20.91
C PHE A 182 -7.30 -18.82 22.17
N GLU A 183 -8.28 -19.69 22.38
CA GLU A 183 -8.36 -20.53 23.56
C GLU A 183 -8.41 -22.00 23.15
N TRP A 184 -7.64 -22.81 23.86
CA TRP A 184 -7.66 -24.26 23.73
C TRP A 184 -8.34 -24.84 24.96
N SER A 185 -9.44 -25.56 24.75
CA SER A 185 -10.13 -26.28 25.82
C SER A 185 -9.84 -27.78 25.73
N PRO A 186 -9.11 -28.36 26.70
CA PRO A 186 -8.86 -29.80 26.77
C PRO A 186 -10.06 -30.58 27.32
N ALA A 187 -11.13 -29.89 27.75
CA ALA A 187 -12.32 -30.50 28.36
C ALA A 187 -13.18 -31.32 27.39
N VAL A 188 -12.91 -31.24 26.09
CA VAL A 188 -13.62 -31.98 25.04
C VAL A 188 -12.71 -33.14 24.57
N PRO A 189 -13.23 -34.37 24.33
CA PRO A 189 -12.41 -35.54 23.97
C PRO A 189 -11.51 -35.38 22.73
N ARG A 190 -11.90 -34.51 21.79
CA ARG A 190 -11.12 -34.16 20.59
C ARG A 190 -10.32 -32.85 20.72
N GLY A 191 -10.43 -32.18 21.87
CA GLY A 191 -10.02 -30.79 22.07
C GLY A 191 -10.93 -29.82 21.31
N ALA A 192 -11.07 -28.60 21.82
CA ALA A 192 -11.77 -27.53 21.12
C ALA A 192 -10.89 -26.29 21.03
N LEU A 193 -10.81 -25.70 19.84
CA LEU A 193 -10.19 -24.41 19.60
C LEU A 193 -11.30 -23.36 19.46
N SER A 194 -11.36 -22.43 20.40
CA SER A 194 -12.21 -21.24 20.31
C SER A 194 -11.37 -20.04 19.91
N ALA A 195 -11.94 -19.19 19.05
CA ALA A 195 -11.35 -17.89 18.75
C ALA A 195 -12.44 -16.83 18.77
N GLY A 196 -12.13 -15.68 19.37
CA GLY A 196 -13.05 -14.56 19.48
C GLY A 196 -12.38 -13.26 19.06
N ILE A 197 -13.15 -12.40 18.40
CA ILE A 197 -12.81 -10.99 18.23
C ILE A 197 -13.73 -10.20 19.14
N GLY A 198 -13.16 -9.59 20.17
CA GLY A 198 -13.85 -8.62 21.03
C GLY A 198 -13.47 -7.20 20.66
N LEU A 199 -14.44 -6.30 20.59
CA LEU A 199 -14.20 -4.86 20.58
C LEU A 199 -14.33 -4.32 22.00
N HIS A 200 -13.25 -3.79 22.55
CA HIS A 200 -13.20 -3.20 23.88
C HIS A 200 -12.84 -1.71 23.75
N PHE A 201 -13.84 -0.85 23.88
CA PHE A 201 -13.70 0.62 23.90
C PHE A 201 -13.82 1.10 25.36
N PRO A 202 -13.01 2.05 25.83
CA PRO A 202 -12.04 1.62 26.81
C PRO A 202 -12.09 2.42 28.13
N ASP A 203 -11.78 1.74 29.22
CA ASP A 203 -10.62 2.17 30.01
C ASP A 203 -9.38 1.76 29.20
N LEU A 204 -8.74 2.71 28.53
CA LEU A 204 -7.56 2.48 27.69
C LEU A 204 -6.38 2.24 28.63
N GLY A 205 -6.30 1.03 29.19
CA GLY A 205 -5.22 0.64 30.08
C GLY A 205 -3.84 0.87 29.45
N LEU A 206 -2.80 0.87 30.29
CA LEU A 206 -1.40 1.12 29.89
C LEU A 206 -0.96 0.28 28.67
N THR A 207 -1.41 -0.97 28.59
CA THR A 207 -1.09 -1.91 27.49
C THR A 207 -1.72 -1.51 26.15
N GLY A 208 -2.97 -1.04 26.14
CA GLY A 208 -3.65 -0.57 24.93
C GLY A 208 -3.02 0.72 24.38
N SER A 209 -2.74 1.67 25.28
CA SER A 209 -2.06 2.92 24.95
C SER A 209 -0.65 2.69 24.41
N PHE A 210 0.13 1.79 25.03
CA PHE A 210 1.47 1.44 24.57
C PHE A 210 1.44 0.79 23.17
N ARG A 211 0.49 -0.11 22.90
CA ARG A 211 0.32 -0.75 21.58
C ARG A 211 -0.04 0.28 20.49
N ALA A 212 -0.95 1.21 20.79
CA ALA A 212 -1.29 2.28 19.87
C ALA A 212 -0.06 3.15 19.54
N ILE A 213 0.70 3.57 20.56
CA ILE A 213 1.92 4.37 20.39
C ILE A 213 2.98 3.62 19.58
N LEU A 214 3.21 2.34 19.89
CA LEU A 214 4.19 1.51 19.18
C LEU A 214 3.84 1.40 17.69
N THR A 215 2.56 1.17 17.38
CA THR A 215 2.06 1.06 16.00
C THR A 215 2.19 2.38 15.25
N ILE A 216 1.85 3.49 15.90
CA ILE A 216 2.00 4.85 15.33
C ILE A 216 3.49 5.13 15.04
N LEU A 217 4.38 4.86 16.00
CA LEU A 217 5.82 5.11 15.85
C LEU A 217 6.47 4.27 14.75
N THR A 218 6.18 2.96 14.71
CA THR A 218 6.74 2.06 13.67
C THR A 218 6.28 2.43 12.26
N VAL A 219 5.16 3.14 12.13
CA VAL A 219 4.55 3.45 10.84
C VAL A 219 4.88 4.88 10.38
N LEU A 220 4.81 5.87 11.28
CA LEU A 220 5.12 7.26 10.96
C LEU A 220 6.61 7.48 10.70
N VAL A 221 7.51 6.85 11.47
CA VAL A 221 8.96 7.10 11.35
C VAL A 221 9.50 6.71 9.96
N PRO A 222 9.23 5.50 9.42
CA PRO A 222 9.71 5.13 8.09
C PRO A 222 9.10 5.96 6.97
N VAL A 223 7.82 6.38 7.09
CA VAL A 223 7.17 7.18 6.05
C VAL A 223 7.69 8.60 6.01
N LEU A 224 7.90 9.22 7.17
CA LEU A 224 8.54 10.53 7.24
C LEU A 224 9.98 10.46 6.72
N TRP A 225 10.72 9.40 7.04
CA TRP A 225 12.09 9.19 6.55
C TRP A 225 12.18 8.97 5.02
N LEU A 226 11.34 8.09 4.47
CA LEU A 226 11.28 7.83 3.02
C LEU A 226 10.86 9.06 2.22
N ARG A 227 9.96 9.88 2.77
CA ARG A 227 9.56 11.16 2.14
C ARG A 227 10.65 12.21 2.20
N ARG A 228 11.34 12.33 3.33
CA ARG A 228 12.48 13.25 3.47
C ARG A 228 13.59 12.93 2.47
N ARG A 229 13.91 11.64 2.29
CA ARG A 229 14.83 11.21 1.22
C ARG A 229 14.34 11.57 -0.18
N ARG A 230 13.04 11.45 -0.46
CA ARG A 230 12.48 11.85 -1.76
C ARG A 230 12.53 13.36 -1.99
N SER A 231 12.34 14.19 -0.96
CA SER A 231 12.50 15.64 -1.10
C SER A 231 13.96 16.03 -1.32
N GLU A 232 14.89 15.40 -0.60
CA GLU A 232 16.33 15.65 -0.75
C GLU A 232 16.84 15.29 -2.16
N LEU A 233 16.32 14.21 -2.74
CA LEU A 233 16.64 13.80 -4.12
C LEU A 233 16.03 14.71 -5.20
N ASN A 234 14.93 15.42 -4.89
CA ASN A 234 14.31 16.38 -5.81
C ASN A 234 14.91 17.80 -5.69
N SER A 235 15.70 18.06 -4.64
CA SER A 235 16.42 19.34 -4.45
C SER A 235 17.87 19.32 -4.95
N LEU A 236 18.33 18.18 -5.48
CA LEU A 236 19.64 18.11 -6.14
C LEU A 236 19.49 18.63 -7.58
N PRO A 237 20.33 19.59 -7.99
CA PRO A 237 20.25 20.25 -9.30
C PRO A 237 20.53 19.32 -10.48
#